data_AF-A0A2H5W9M8-F1
#
_entry.id   AF-A0A2H5W9M8-F1
#
_cell.length_a   1.000
_cell.length_b   1.000
_cell.length_c   1.000
_cell.angle_alpha   90.00
_cell.angle_beta   90.00
_cell.angle_gamma   90.00
#
_symmetry.space_group_name_H-M   'P 1'
#
loop_
_entity.id
_entity.type
_entity.pdbx_description
1 polymer ?
#
loop_
_entity_poly.entity_id
_entity_poly.type
_entity_poly.pdbx_seq_one_letter_code
_entity_poly.pdbx_strand_id
1 'polypeptide(L)'
;MPIYEYICHDCRRRVSLFWWTARQAETETARCPRCGQTRLTRIPSRVAFLRSEEDRLESLLDPSHLGDVDENDPRSVARWMKRMGRELGEDLGEDWDAMVEEMEAEGEASGETGEGSSD
;
A
#
# COMPACT_ATOMS: atom_id res chain seq x y z
N MET A 1 6.88 -15.66 24.12
CA MET A 1 7.03 -14.29 24.66
C MET A 1 6.20 -13.33 23.81
N PRO A 2 4.95 -13.05 24.17
CA PRO A 2 4.08 -12.20 23.37
C PRO A 2 4.45 -10.71 23.47
N ILE A 3 5.01 -10.17 22.40
CA ILE A 3 5.10 -8.72 22.17
C ILE A 3 3.90 -8.33 21.32
N TYR A 4 3.14 -7.33 21.77
CA TYR A 4 1.99 -6.82 21.04
C TYR A 4 2.18 -5.33 20.71
N GLU A 5 1.71 -4.94 19.54
CA GLU A 5 1.72 -3.54 19.09
C GLU A 5 0.43 -2.83 19.49
N TYR A 6 0.57 -1.57 19.87
CA TYR A 6 -0.54 -0.70 20.23
C TYR A 6 -0.38 0.68 19.60
N ILE A 7 -1.50 1.35 19.32
CA ILE A 7 -1.54 2.79 19.05
C ILE A 7 -2.10 3.51 20.28
N CYS A 8 -1.38 4.51 20.79
CA CYS A 8 -1.87 5.37 21.86
C CYS A 8 -2.65 6.54 21.26
N HIS A 9 -3.89 6.76 21.72
CA HIS A 9 -4.74 7.82 21.20
C HIS A 9 -4.36 9.22 21.69
N ASP A 10 -3.57 9.31 22.76
CA ASP A 10 -3.20 10.61 23.36
C ASP A 10 -1.91 11.17 22.75
N CYS A 11 -0.84 10.38 22.67
CA CYS A 11 0.41 10.81 22.03
C CYS A 11 0.50 10.42 20.54
N ARG A 12 -0.51 9.72 20.00
CA ARG A 12 -0.61 9.26 18.60
C ARG A 12 0.59 8.45 18.12
N ARG A 13 1.29 7.78 19.03
CA ARG A 13 2.47 6.97 18.72
C ARG A 13 2.17 5.48 18.82
N ARG A 14 2.76 4.71 17.90
CA ARG A 14 2.84 3.26 17.99
C ARG A 14 3.86 2.87 19.07
N VAL A 15 3.48 1.94 19.93
CA VAL A 15 4.32 1.40 21.01
C VAL A 15 4.20 -0.12 21.05
N SER A 16 5.27 -0.80 21.42
CA SER A 16 5.30 -2.25 21.58
C SER A 16 5.36 -2.59 23.07
N LEU A 17 4.44 -3.41 23.54
CA LEU A 17 4.36 -3.84 24.94
C LEU A 17 4.68 -5.33 25.03
N PHE A 18 5.55 -5.65 25.97
CA PHE A 18 5.87 -7.02 26.33
C PHE A 18 4.91 -7.51 27.42
N TRP A 19 4.37 -8.71 27.21
CA TRP A 19 3.54 -9.40 28.19
C TRP A 19 4.14 -10.78 28.47
N TRP A 20 4.12 -11.23 29.72
CA TRP A 20 4.67 -12.54 30.07
C TRP A 20 3.81 -13.67 29.51
N THR A 21 2.50 -13.48 29.50
CA THR A 21 1.52 -14.43 28.97
C THR A 21 0.47 -13.73 28.11
N ALA A 22 -0.17 -14.47 27.21
CA ALA A 22 -1.29 -13.93 26.41
C ALA A 22 -2.46 -13.49 27.30
N ARG A 23 -2.77 -14.26 28.35
CA ARG A 23 -3.78 -13.92 29.36
C ARG A 23 -3.53 -12.56 30.00
N GLN A 24 -2.28 -12.26 30.34
CA GLN A 24 -1.91 -10.97 30.92
C GLN A 24 -2.30 -9.80 29.99
N ALA A 25 -2.03 -9.94 28.70
CA ALA A 25 -2.38 -8.92 27.70
C ALA A 25 -3.89 -8.73 27.49
N GLU A 26 -4.72 -9.69 27.89
CA GLU A 26 -6.18 -9.61 27.81
C GLU A 26 -6.79 -9.03 29.08
N THR A 27 -6.21 -9.33 30.24
CA THR A 27 -6.79 -8.96 31.54
C THR A 27 -6.22 -7.67 32.13
N GLU A 28 -4.97 -7.33 31.82
CA GLU A 28 -4.32 -6.15 32.39
C GLU A 28 -4.48 -4.91 31.51
N THR A 29 -4.45 -3.73 32.15
CA THR A 29 -4.56 -2.46 31.43
C THR A 29 -3.21 -2.07 30.82
N ALA A 30 -3.15 -1.99 29.50
CA ALA A 30 -2.00 -1.46 28.78
C ALA A 30 -1.74 0.01 29.16
N ARG A 31 -0.48 0.36 29.45
CA ARG A 31 -0.03 1.74 29.69
C ARG A 31 0.99 2.14 28.64
N CYS A 32 0.86 3.36 28.13
CA CYS A 32 1.78 3.89 27.15
C CYS A 32 3.13 4.22 27.82
N PRO A 33 4.26 3.64 27.39
CA PRO A 33 5.58 3.92 27.97
C PRO A 33 6.09 5.34 27.65
N ARG A 34 5.41 6.06 26.76
CA ARG A 34 5.79 7.42 26.33
C ARG A 34 5.08 8.51 27.12
N CYS A 35 3.79 8.35 27.40
CA CYS A 35 2.95 9.39 28.01
C CYS A 35 2.16 8.91 29.25
N GLY A 36 2.25 7.64 29.63
CA GLY A 36 1.60 7.07 30.81
C GLY A 36 0.09 6.82 30.70
N GLN A 37 -0.55 7.30 29.62
CA GLN A 37 -1.98 7.12 29.39
C GLN A 37 -2.35 5.66 29.11
N THR A 38 -3.63 5.32 29.33
CA THR A 38 -4.18 3.96 29.19
C THR A 38 -5.08 3.80 27.98
N ARG A 39 -5.34 4.88 27.22
CA ARG A 39 -6.16 4.84 26.01
C ARG A 39 -5.33 4.32 24.82
N LEU A 40 -5.10 3.01 24.81
CA LEU A 40 -4.39 2.30 23.75
C LEU A 40 -5.29 1.29 23.06
N THR A 41 -5.11 1.13 21.75
CA THR A 41 -5.76 0.07 20.96
C THR A 41 -4.68 -0.86 20.42
N ARG A 42 -4.84 -2.17 20.67
CA ARG A 42 -3.96 -3.19 20.10
C ARG A 42 -4.15 -3.23 18.58
N ILE A 43 -3.06 -3.26 17.84
CA ILE A 43 -3.08 -3.35 16.38
C ILE A 43 -2.41 -4.66 15.93
N PRO A 44 -2.90 -5.29 14.85
CA PRO A 44 -2.19 -6.40 14.24
C PRO A 44 -0.86 -5.89 13.65
N SER A 45 0.17 -6.73 13.73
CA SER A 45 1.44 -6.45 13.06
C SER A 45 1.21 -6.37 11.54
N ARG A 46 2.00 -5.55 10.85
CA ARG A 46 2.07 -5.61 9.39
C ARG A 46 2.76 -6.93 9.00
N VAL A 47 2.03 -7.77 8.26
CA VAL A 47 2.58 -8.99 7.67
C VAL A 47 2.77 -8.77 6.17
N ALA A 48 3.84 -9.32 5.63
CA ALA A 48 4.03 -9.46 4.20
C ALA A 48 3.73 -10.92 3.82
N PHE A 49 2.92 -11.13 2.80
CA PHE A 49 2.66 -12.45 2.25
C PHE A 49 3.63 -12.71 1.08
N LEU A 50 4.28 -13.86 1.08
CA LEU A 50 5.00 -14.34 -0.10
C LEU A 50 3.96 -14.94 -1.06
N ARG A 51 3.79 -14.33 -2.23
CA ARG A 51 2.95 -14.87 -3.32
C ARG A 51 3.77 -15.87 -4.15
N SER A 52 3.16 -16.99 -4.56
CA SER A 52 3.79 -17.90 -5.54
C SER A 52 3.85 -17.25 -6.92
N GLU A 53 4.63 -17.83 -7.82
CA GLU A 53 4.65 -17.39 -9.23
C GLU A 53 3.27 -17.56 -9.89
N GLU A 54 2.55 -18.64 -9.55
CA GLU A 54 1.18 -18.85 -10.03
C GLU A 54 0.22 -17.77 -9.52
N ASP A 55 0.30 -17.40 -8.23
CA ASP A 55 -0.53 -16.35 -7.64
C ASP A 55 -0.27 -14.97 -8.30
N ARG A 56 0.98 -14.71 -8.70
CA ARG A 56 1.35 -13.48 -9.45
C ARG A 56 0.77 -13.50 -10.85
N LEU A 57 0.87 -14.62 -11.54
CA LEU A 57 0.34 -14.78 -12.91
C LEU A 57 -1.19 -14.71 -12.93
N GLU A 58 -1.87 -15.32 -11.95
CA GLU A 58 -3.32 -15.21 -11.79
C GLU A 58 -3.74 -13.76 -11.53
N SER A 59 -2.97 -13.00 -10.76
CA SER A 59 -3.19 -11.57 -10.52
C SER A 59 -3.12 -10.73 -11.80
N LEU A 60 -2.23 -11.08 -12.74
CA LEU A 60 -2.12 -10.39 -14.03
C LEU A 60 -3.34 -10.65 -14.93
N LEU A 61 -3.96 -11.82 -14.77
CA LEU A 61 -5.13 -12.25 -15.53
C LEU A 61 -6.46 -11.82 -14.89
N ASP A 62 -6.42 -11.11 -13.76
CA ASP A 62 -7.63 -10.66 -13.07
C ASP A 62 -8.36 -9.57 -13.90
N PRO A 63 -9.58 -9.85 -14.41
CA PRO A 63 -10.34 -8.90 -15.22
C PRO A 63 -10.71 -7.62 -14.47
N SER A 64 -10.73 -7.65 -13.13
CA SER A 64 -10.97 -6.46 -12.31
C SER A 64 -9.80 -5.46 -12.35
N HIS A 65 -8.62 -5.89 -12.77
CA HIS A 65 -7.46 -5.02 -12.96
C HIS A 65 -7.32 -4.51 -14.40
N LEU A 66 -7.90 -5.21 -15.38
CA LEU A 66 -7.93 -4.82 -16.78
C LEU A 66 -9.09 -3.86 -17.10
N GLY A 67 -10.20 -3.95 -16.36
CA GLY A 67 -11.39 -3.11 -16.59
C GLY A 67 -11.26 -1.63 -16.21
N ASP A 68 -10.22 -1.24 -15.46
CA ASP A 68 -9.98 0.14 -15.03
C ASP A 68 -9.02 0.91 -15.96
N VAL A 69 -8.54 0.27 -17.05
CA VAL A 69 -7.62 0.90 -18.01
C VAL A 69 -8.41 1.69 -19.04
N ASP A 70 -8.15 2.99 -19.12
CA ASP A 70 -8.68 3.86 -20.17
C ASP A 70 -7.59 4.02 -21.23
N GLU A 71 -7.80 3.42 -22.40
CA GLU A 71 -6.86 3.46 -23.54
C GLU A 71 -6.63 4.88 -24.06
N ASN A 72 -7.48 5.84 -23.72
CA ASN A 72 -7.35 7.25 -24.12
C ASN A 72 -6.61 8.11 -23.08
N ASP A 73 -6.29 7.55 -21.90
CA ASP A 73 -5.54 8.25 -20.85
C ASP A 73 -4.16 7.61 -20.65
N PRO A 74 -3.06 8.27 -21.07
CA PRO A 74 -1.70 7.75 -20.88
C PRO A 74 -1.37 7.50 -19.40
N ARG A 75 -2.01 8.20 -18.44
CA ARG A 75 -1.83 7.92 -17.00
C ARG A 75 -2.46 6.60 -16.58
N SER A 76 -3.60 6.25 -17.19
CA SER A 76 -4.30 5.01 -16.91
C SER A 76 -3.47 3.82 -17.41
N VAL A 77 -2.92 3.95 -18.63
CA VAL A 77 -1.98 2.98 -19.21
C VAL A 77 -0.70 2.86 -18.37
N ALA A 78 -0.09 3.98 -17.98
CA ALA A 78 1.13 3.96 -17.15
C ALA A 78 0.91 3.28 -15.79
N ARG A 79 -0.23 3.54 -15.14
CA ARG A 79 -0.59 2.90 -13.87
C ARG A 79 -0.77 1.39 -14.01
N TRP A 80 -1.34 0.94 -15.13
CA TRP A 80 -1.45 -0.47 -15.47
C TRP A 80 -0.08 -1.10 -15.72
N MET A 81 0.78 -0.46 -16.51
CA MET A 81 2.15 -0.93 -16.79
C MET A 81 3.00 -1.03 -15.52
N LYS A 82 2.91 -0.05 -14.62
CA LYS A 82 3.56 -0.05 -13.31
C LYS A 82 3.05 -1.15 -12.37
N ARG A 83 1.81 -1.60 -12.55
CA ARG A 83 1.26 -2.75 -11.82
C ARG A 83 1.78 -4.06 -12.43
N MET A 84 1.78 -4.18 -13.76
CA MET A 84 2.35 -5.34 -14.45
C MET A 84 3.83 -5.54 -14.09
N GLY A 85 4.65 -4.48 -14.10
CA GLY A 85 6.06 -4.60 -13.74
C GLY A 85 6.30 -5.02 -12.29
N ARG A 86 5.39 -4.67 -11.37
CA ARG A 86 5.49 -5.13 -9.98
C ARG A 86 5.21 -6.63 -9.80
N GLU A 87 4.37 -7.22 -10.65
CA GLU A 87 4.08 -8.65 -10.62
C GLU A 87 5.10 -9.47 -11.42
N LEU A 88 5.62 -8.93 -12.53
CA LEU A 88 6.70 -9.53 -13.33
C LEU A 88 8.10 -9.35 -12.72
N GLY A 89 8.25 -8.44 -11.76
CA GLY A 89 9.49 -8.24 -11.00
C GLY A 89 10.59 -7.52 -11.78
N GLU A 90 11.84 -7.76 -11.38
CA GLU A 90 13.04 -7.11 -11.92
C GLU A 90 13.40 -7.55 -13.35
N ASP A 91 12.69 -8.52 -13.93
CA ASP A 91 13.00 -9.09 -15.26
C ASP A 91 12.73 -8.15 -16.45
N LEU A 92 11.98 -7.05 -16.24
CA LEU A 92 11.67 -6.09 -17.30
C LEU A 92 12.77 -5.06 -17.55
N GLY A 93 13.72 -4.91 -16.62
CA GLY A 93 14.88 -4.02 -16.75
C GLY A 93 14.57 -2.52 -16.66
N GLU A 94 15.65 -1.71 -16.66
CA GLU A 94 15.61 -0.25 -16.51
C GLU A 94 14.87 0.47 -17.65
N ASP A 95 14.84 -0.12 -18.85
CA ASP A 95 14.14 0.44 -20.03
C ASP A 95 12.62 0.52 -19.83
N TRP A 96 12.03 -0.44 -19.09
CA TRP A 96 10.60 -0.47 -18.80
C TRP A 96 10.20 0.66 -17.84
N ASP A 97 10.99 0.88 -16.79
CA ASP A 97 10.71 1.94 -15.80
C ASP A 97 10.78 3.33 -16.44
N ALA A 98 11.75 3.55 -17.34
CA ALA A 98 11.87 4.81 -18.08
C ALA A 98 10.65 5.07 -19.00
N MET A 99 10.16 4.04 -19.70
CA MET A 99 8.98 4.14 -20.56
C MET A 99 7.70 4.47 -19.76
N VAL A 100 7.55 3.88 -18.58
CA VAL A 100 6.40 4.15 -17.68
C VAL A 100 6.45 5.58 -17.14
N GLU A 101 7.64 6.06 -16.75
CA GLU A 101 7.84 7.43 -16.28
C GLU A 101 7.53 8.47 -17.36
N GLU A 102 7.91 8.21 -18.61
CA GLU A 102 7.57 9.06 -19.76
C GLU A 102 6.06 9.18 -19.97
N MET A 103 5.32 8.06 -19.95
CA MET A 103 3.86 8.09 -20.07
C MET A 103 3.16 8.77 -18.88
N GLU A 104 3.69 8.63 -17.65
CA GLU A 104 3.18 9.40 -16.49
C GLU A 104 3.36 10.91 -16.73
N ALA A 105 4.51 11.34 -17.28
CA ALA A 105 4.80 12.74 -17.59
C ALA A 105 3.98 13.30 -18.77
N GLU A 106 3.75 12.52 -19.83
CA GLU A 106 2.88 12.91 -20.95
C GLU A 106 1.44 13.15 -20.48
N GLY A 107 0.95 12.34 -19.56
CA GLY A 107 -0.34 12.55 -18.91
C GLY A 107 -0.40 13.83 -18.05
N GLU A 108 0.73 14.29 -17.51
CA GLU A 108 0.84 15.59 -16.82
C GLU A 108 0.77 16.77 -17.79
N ALA A 109 1.44 16.68 -18.93
CA ALA A 109 1.37 17.70 -19.98
C ALA A 109 0.00 17.76 -20.69
N SER A 110 -0.71 16.63 -20.77
CA SER A 110 -2.04 16.54 -21.41
C SER A 110 -3.17 17.15 -20.55
N GLY A 111 -2.96 17.30 -19.24
CA GLY A 111 -3.95 17.82 -18.30
C GLY A 111 -4.21 19.33 -18.35
N GLU A 112 -3.50 20.08 -19.19
CA GLU A 112 -3.62 21.54 -19.30
C GLU A 112 -4.51 22.04 -20.47
N THR A 113 -5.13 21.15 -21.26
CA THR A 113 -5.95 21.56 -22.43
C THR A 113 -7.41 21.14 -22.38
N GLY A 114 -7.99 21.06 -21.18
CA GLY A 114 -9.33 20.52 -20.97
C GLY A 114 -10.32 21.38 -20.20
N GLU A 115 -10.25 22.72 -20.20
CA GLU A 115 -11.30 23.56 -19.58
C GLU A 115 -11.44 24.94 -20.25
N GLY A 116 -12.53 25.15 -21.01
CA GLY A 116 -13.08 26.49 -21.29
C GLY A 116 -13.40 26.84 -22.75
N SER A 117 -14.57 26.43 -23.26
CA SER A 117 -15.36 27.26 -24.18
C SER A 117 -16.79 26.74 -24.25
N SER A 118 -17.67 27.35 -23.44
CA SER A 118 -19.10 27.41 -23.71
C SER A 118 -19.36 28.54 -24.70
N ASP A 119 -20.07 28.26 -25.79
CA ASP A 119 -21.10 29.12 -26.37
C ASP A 119 -22.14 28.23 -27.07
#